data_AF-A0A7C8YP00-F1
#
_entry.id   AF-A0A7C8YP00-F1
#
_cell.length_a   1.000
_cell.length_b   1.000
_cell.length_c   1.000
_cell.angle_alpha   90.00
_cell.angle_beta   90.00
_cell.angle_gamma   90.00
#
_symmetry.space_group_name_H-M   'P 1'
#
loop_
_entity.id
_entity.type
_entity.pdbx_description
1 polymer ?
#
loop_
_entity_poly.entity_id
_entity_poly.type
_entity_poly.pdbx_seq_one_letter_code
_entity_poly.pdbx_strand_id
1 'polypeptide(L)'
;RLPYFSFDLETVIDMIPGDMVVNAIIVAMKAHSNQTADPIIYHIGSSVRNPVKLRAVRDTSYQYFTKHPWINKDGIPIIVSYVKVLDSMNSFKRHLTLRYLLPLKV
;
A
#
# COMPACT_ATOMS: atom_id res chain seq x y z
N ARG A 1 9.09 14.41 6.10
CA ARG A 1 9.21 13.15 5.31
C ARG A 1 9.74 12.06 6.24
N LEU A 2 9.07 10.92 6.37
CA LEU A 2 9.60 9.74 7.07
C LEU A 2 10.48 8.97 6.06
N PRO A 3 11.81 8.94 6.22
CA PRO A 3 12.70 8.34 5.23
C PRO A 3 12.72 6.81 5.29
N TYR A 4 12.12 6.22 6.33
CA TYR A 4 12.11 4.79 6.56
C TYR A 4 10.73 4.34 7.00
N PHE A 5 10.33 3.16 6.52
CA PHE A 5 9.12 2.47 6.94
C PHE A 5 9.49 1.11 7.54
N SER A 6 8.70 0.66 8.51
CA SER A 6 8.79 -0.68 9.09
C SER A 6 7.74 -1.57 8.41
N PHE A 7 8.14 -2.20 7.31
CA PHE A 7 7.31 -3.19 6.63
C PHE A 7 8.04 -4.53 6.59
N ASP A 8 7.29 -5.63 6.70
CA ASP A 8 7.82 -6.93 6.33
C ASP A 8 7.57 -7.16 4.83
N LEU A 9 8.66 -7.25 4.07
CA LEU A 9 8.62 -7.42 2.62
C LEU A 9 8.10 -8.79 2.19
N GLU A 10 8.10 -9.77 3.09
CA GLU A 10 7.53 -11.09 2.87
C GLU A 10 6.03 -11.15 3.15
N THR A 11 5.44 -10.06 3.67
CA THR A 11 3.98 -9.96 3.85
C THR A 11 3.28 -10.07 2.51
N VAL A 12 2.30 -10.98 2.45
CA VAL A 12 1.36 -11.09 1.33
C VAL A 12 0.28 -10.03 1.52
N ILE A 13 0.07 -9.23 0.48
CA ILE A 13 -0.98 -8.22 0.43
C ILE A 13 -2.06 -8.65 -0.56
N ASP A 14 -3.28 -8.19 -0.31
CA ASP A 14 -4.39 -8.34 -1.24
C ASP A 14 -4.45 -7.11 -2.16
N MET A 15 -4.19 -7.30 -3.46
CA MET A 15 -4.20 -6.24 -4.45
C MET A 15 -5.37 -6.46 -5.42
N ILE A 16 -6.52 -5.88 -5.07
CA ILE A 16 -7.75 -6.00 -5.85
C ILE A 16 -7.92 -4.83 -6.84
N PRO A 17 -8.23 -5.11 -8.12
CA PRO A 17 -8.58 -4.08 -9.09
C PRO A 17 -9.82 -3.27 -8.66
N GLY A 18 -9.81 -1.96 -8.93
CA GLY A 18 -10.89 -1.06 -8.50
C GLY A 18 -12.23 -1.37 -9.17
N ASP A 19 -12.21 -1.79 -10.44
CA ASP A 19 -13.39 -2.22 -11.19
C ASP A 19 -14.06 -3.46 -10.57
N MET A 20 -13.28 -4.42 -10.06
CA MET A 20 -13.82 -5.57 -9.33
C MET A 20 -14.53 -5.15 -8.04
N VAL A 21 -13.95 -4.20 -7.30
CA VAL A 21 -14.58 -3.65 -6.07
C VAL A 21 -15.89 -2.94 -6.43
N VAL A 22 -15.90 -2.08 -7.44
CA VAL A 22 -17.09 -1.34 -7.88
C VAL A 22 -18.20 -2.30 -8.33
N ASN A 23 -17.87 -3.30 -9.15
CA ASN A 23 -18.83 -4.29 -9.61
C ASN A 23 -19.43 -5.09 -8.44
N ALA A 24 -18.62 -5.47 -7.47
CA ALA A 24 -19.09 -6.18 -6.28
C ALA A 24 -20.05 -5.31 -5.43
N ILE A 25 -19.78 -4.00 -5.28
CA ILE A 25 -20.69 -3.06 -4.62
C ILE A 25 -22.05 -3.01 -5.33
N ILE A 26 -22.06 -2.87 -6.66
CA ILE A 26 -23.29 -2.80 -7.46
C ILE A 26 -24.12 -4.08 -7.28
N VAL A 27 -23.47 -5.24 -7.33
CA VAL A 27 -24.12 -6.54 -7.14
C VAL A 27 -24.68 -6.69 -5.73
N ALA A 28 -23.92 -6.32 -4.69
CA ALA A 28 -24.38 -6.36 -3.31
C ALA A 28 -25.60 -5.45 -3.08
N MET A 29 -25.57 -4.23 -3.62
CA MET A 29 -26.72 -3.31 -3.59
C MET A 29 -27.96 -3.91 -4.26
N LYS A 30 -27.78 -4.55 -5.43
CA LYS A 30 -28.89 -5.17 -6.15
C LYS A 30 -29.45 -6.38 -5.42
N ALA A 31 -28.59 -7.24 -4.86
CA ALA A 31 -28.99 -8.44 -4.13
C ALA A 31 -29.82 -8.10 -2.88
N HIS A 32 -29.59 -6.93 -2.30
CA HIS A 32 -30.24 -6.48 -1.08
C HIS A 32 -31.18 -5.29 -1.26
N SER A 33 -31.63 -5.04 -2.49
CA SER A 33 -32.43 -3.85 -2.81
C SER A 33 -33.75 -3.76 -2.04
N ASN A 34 -34.29 -4.90 -1.59
CA ASN A 34 -35.57 -4.99 -0.89
C ASN A 34 -35.43 -5.53 0.54
N GLN A 35 -34.21 -5.55 1.09
CA GLN A 35 -33.97 -6.21 2.38
C GLN A 35 -34.35 -5.28 3.54
N THR A 36 -35.19 -5.79 4.45
CA THR A 36 -35.63 -5.09 5.67
C THR A 36 -34.95 -5.63 6.95
N ALA A 37 -34.03 -6.58 6.77
CA ALA A 37 -33.29 -7.26 7.83
C ALA A 37 -31.95 -6.58 8.13
N ASP A 38 -31.20 -7.12 9.08
CA ASP A 38 -29.92 -6.58 9.54
C ASP A 38 -28.87 -6.42 8.40
N PRO A 39 -27.93 -5.47 8.55
CA PRO A 39 -26.91 -5.20 7.55
C PRO A 39 -26.02 -6.43 7.26
N ILE A 40 -25.79 -6.72 5.98
CA ILE A 40 -24.87 -7.77 5.53
C ILE A 40 -23.50 -7.16 5.21
N ILE A 41 -22.45 -7.77 5.76
CA ILE A 41 -21.06 -7.35 5.55
C ILE A 41 -20.40 -8.25 4.52
N TYR A 42 -19.87 -7.65 3.45
CA TYR A 42 -19.12 -8.35 2.39
C TYR A 42 -17.62 -8.09 2.52
N HIS A 43 -16.84 -9.17 2.55
CA HIS A 43 -15.38 -9.12 2.43
C HIS A 43 -14.99 -9.43 0.97
N ILE A 44 -14.29 -8.51 0.33
CA ILE A 44 -13.93 -8.58 -1.09
C ILE A 44 -12.41 -8.64 -1.20
N GLY A 45 -11.88 -9.55 -2.02
CA GLY A 45 -10.45 -9.73 -2.21
C GLY A 45 -10.06 -10.37 -3.54
N SER A 46 -8.80 -10.25 -3.94
CA SER A 46 -8.27 -10.69 -5.25
C SER A 46 -7.99 -12.20 -5.37
N SER A 47 -8.45 -12.99 -4.40
CA SER A 47 -8.25 -14.44 -4.25
C SER A 47 -6.85 -14.88 -3.80
N VAL A 48 -6.80 -16.01 -3.09
CA VAL A 48 -5.55 -16.68 -2.64
C VAL A 48 -4.71 -17.24 -3.80
N ARG A 49 -5.27 -17.29 -5.02
CA ARG A 49 -4.59 -17.81 -6.22
C ARG A 49 -3.52 -16.85 -6.76
N ASN A 50 -3.55 -15.58 -6.40
CA ASN A 50 -2.58 -14.59 -6.85
C ASN A 50 -1.97 -13.82 -5.65
N PRO A 51 -1.22 -14.50 -4.77
CA PRO A 51 -0.64 -13.85 -3.60
C PRO A 51 0.48 -12.89 -4.05
N VAL A 52 0.29 -11.59 -3.80
CA VAL A 52 1.30 -10.58 -4.12
C VAL A 52 2.09 -10.25 -2.85
N LYS A 53 3.41 -10.47 -2.87
CA LYS A 53 4.29 -10.04 -1.79
C LYS A 53 4.57 -8.54 -1.88
N LEU A 54 4.68 -7.87 -0.74
CA LEU A 54 5.05 -6.46 -0.68
C LEU A 54 6.41 -6.18 -1.36
N ARG A 55 7.36 -7.13 -1.28
CA ARG A 55 8.62 -7.10 -2.06
C ARG A 55 8.36 -6.93 -3.56
N ALA A 56 7.45 -7.73 -4.13
CA ALA A 56 7.15 -7.71 -5.55
C ALA A 56 6.54 -6.36 -5.97
N VAL A 57 5.66 -5.81 -5.14
CA VAL A 57 5.09 -4.46 -5.38
C VAL A 57 6.17 -3.40 -5.39
N ARG A 58 7.04 -3.38 -4.38
CA ARG A 58 8.14 -2.40 -4.29
C ARG A 58 9.06 -2.49 -5.52
N ASP A 59 9.50 -3.70 -5.86
CA ASP A 59 10.49 -3.91 -6.91
C ASP A 59 9.89 -3.59 -8.29
N THR A 60 8.65 -4.03 -8.55
CA THR A 60 7.92 -3.73 -9.78
C THR A 60 7.65 -2.23 -9.92
N SER A 61 7.20 -1.57 -8.85
CA SER A 61 6.93 -0.12 -8.86
C SER A 61 8.21 0.66 -9.15
N TYR A 62 9.32 0.31 -8.48
CA TYR A 62 10.61 0.95 -8.73
C TYR A 62 11.05 0.78 -10.20
N GLN A 63 11.05 -0.45 -10.71
CA GLN A 63 11.44 -0.73 -12.10
C GLN A 63 10.56 0.02 -13.10
N TYR A 64 9.24 0.05 -12.88
CA TYR A 64 8.30 0.73 -13.76
C TYR A 64 8.57 2.24 -13.80
N PHE A 65 8.64 2.91 -12.65
CA PHE A 65 8.82 4.36 -12.59
C PHE A 65 10.26 4.81 -12.89
N THR A 66 11.26 3.92 -12.80
CA THR A 66 12.59 4.20 -13.35
C THR A 66 12.59 4.21 -14.88
N LYS A 67 11.86 3.29 -15.53
CA LYS A 67 11.75 3.24 -17.00
C LYS A 67 10.76 4.27 -17.58
N HIS A 68 9.72 4.57 -16.81
CA HIS A 68 8.64 5.49 -17.18
C HIS A 68 8.45 6.53 -16.07
N PRO A 69 9.35 7.52 -15.96
CA PRO A 69 9.24 8.55 -14.94
C PRO A 69 7.90 9.28 -15.03
N TRP A 70 7.26 9.49 -13.87
CA TRP A 70 6.11 10.38 -13.82
C TRP A 70 6.60 11.81 -14.04
N ILE A 71 6.01 12.50 -15.02
CA ILE A 71 6.25 13.91 -15.29
C ILE A 71 5.34 14.76 -14.40
N ASN A 72 5.94 15.66 -13.61
CA ASN A 72 5.18 16.57 -12.76
C ASN A 72 4.49 17.68 -13.58
N LYS A 73 3.76 18.57 -12.90
CA LYS A 73 3.03 19.69 -13.54
C LYS A 73 3.94 20.67 -14.30
N ASP A 74 5.22 20.71 -13.95
CA ASP A 74 6.22 21.61 -14.53
C ASP A 74 7.01 20.95 -15.68
N GLY A 75 6.63 19.73 -16.09
CA GLY A 75 7.34 18.99 -17.13
C GLY A 75 8.61 18.28 -16.65
N ILE A 76 8.88 18.27 -15.34
CA ILE A 76 10.08 17.68 -14.75
C ILE A 76 9.83 16.20 -14.40
N PRO A 77 10.70 15.26 -14.85
CA PRO A 77 10.64 13.86 -14.44
C PRO A 77 10.88 13.68 -12.95
N ILE A 78 10.01 12.94 -12.27
CA ILE A 78 10.17 12.55 -10.87
C ILE A 78 11.12 11.35 -10.81
N ILE A 79 12.32 11.57 -10.26
CA ILE A 79 13.29 10.51 -10.02
C ILE A 79 12.90 9.71 -8.78
N VAL A 80 12.48 8.47 -9.00
CA VAL A 80 12.13 7.55 -7.91
C VAL A 80 13.38 6.95 -7.27
N SER A 81 13.43 6.96 -5.94
CA SER A 81 14.46 6.26 -5.17
C SER A 81 13.96 4.89 -4.75
N TYR A 82 14.87 3.91 -4.65
CA TYR A 82 14.53 2.62 -4.07
C TYR A 82 14.12 2.77 -2.60
N VAL A 83 12.91 2.32 -2.25
CA VAL A 83 12.36 2.45 -0.90
C VAL A 83 13.18 1.61 0.08
N LYS A 84 13.83 2.29 1.04
CA LYS A 84 14.58 1.64 2.12
C LYS A 84 13.62 1.24 3.23
N VAL A 85 13.58 -0.06 3.50
CA VAL A 85 12.82 -0.65 4.60
C VAL A 85 13.80 -1.02 5.70
N LEU A 86 13.47 -0.70 6.95
CA LEU A 86 14.27 -1.14 8.08
C LEU A 86 13.96 -2.60 8.40
N ASP A 87 15.01 -3.36 8.68
CA ASP A 87 14.99 -4.80 8.89
C ASP A 87 14.20 -5.26 10.14
N SER A 88 13.90 -4.34 11.05
CA SER A 88 13.27 -4.65 12.33
C SER A 88 12.58 -3.44 12.95
N MET A 89 11.57 -3.74 13.78
CA MET A 89 10.90 -2.74 14.61
C MET A 89 11.88 -2.03 15.57
N ASN A 90 12.91 -2.74 16.05
CA ASN A 90 13.95 -2.16 16.90
C ASN A 90 14.78 -1.12 16.15
N SER A 91 15.20 -1.43 14.92
CA SER A 91 15.92 -0.49 14.06
C SER A 91 15.06 0.74 13.74
N PHE A 92 13.77 0.54 13.47
CA PHE A 92 12.80 1.62 13.25
C PHE A 92 12.62 2.50 14.49
N LYS A 93 12.36 1.92 15.67
CA LYS A 93 12.25 2.66 16.93
C LYS A 93 13.51 3.44 17.24
N ARG A 94 14.70 2.83 17.08
CA ARG A 94 15.99 3.50 17.27
C ARG A 94 16.13 4.71 16.33
N HIS A 95 15.77 4.56 15.05
CA HIS A 95 15.78 5.66 14.10
C HIS A 95 14.85 6.80 14.52
N LEU A 96 13.61 6.48 14.91
CA LEU A 96 12.64 7.47 15.38
C LEU A 96 13.15 8.21 16.61
N THR A 97 13.66 7.47 17.61
CA THR A 97 14.17 8.05 18.84
C THR A 97 15.32 9.01 18.57
N LEU A 98 16.33 8.58 17.82
CA LEU A 98 17.53 9.38 17.59
C LEU A 98 17.26 10.61 16.70
N ARG A 99 16.46 10.44 15.63
CA ARG A 99 16.31 11.46 14.59
C ARG A 99 15.17 12.44 14.89
N TYR A 100 14.16 12.02 15.65
CA TYR A 100 12.94 12.80 15.85
C TYR A 100 12.62 13.06 17.33
N LEU A 101 12.74 12.07 18.21
CA LEU A 101 12.34 12.26 19.61
C LEU A 101 13.42 12.96 20.46
N LEU A 102 14.70 12.67 20.26
CA LEU A 102 15.79 13.32 20.99
C LEU A 102 15.85 14.84 20.72
N PRO A 103 15.79 15.33 19.47
CA PRO A 103 15.81 16.78 19.20
C PRO A 103 14.62 17.53 19.77
N LEU A 104 13.48 16.87 20.03
CA LEU A 104 12.29 17.48 20.62
C LEU A 104 12.37 17.63 22.15
N LYS A 105 13.36 16.99 22.78
CA LYS A 105 13.58 17.06 24.24
C LYS A 105 14.62 18.11 24.62
N VAL A 106 15.14 18.85 23.65
CA VAL A 106 16.11 19.94 23.83
C VAL A 106 15.40 21.26 23.56
#